data_AF-A0A1I4D632-F1
#
_entry.id   AF-A0A1I4D632-F1
#
_cell.length_a   1.000
_cell.length_b   1.000
_cell.length_c   1.000
_cell.angle_alpha   90.00
_cell.angle_beta   90.00
_cell.angle_gamma   90.00
#
_symmetry.space_group_name_H-M   'P 1'
#
loop_
_entity.id
_entity.type
_entity.pdbx_description
1 polymer ?
#
loop_
_entity_poly.entity_id
_entity_poly.type
_entity_poly.pdbx_seq_one_letter_code
_entity_poly.pdbx_strand_id
1 'polypeptide(L)'
;MSTIDIANHNDGLTLLDLKRALEDEIWFWAVAEAYAKGQMQSDNSREGIINGYYKQYPDMKAYVDDHVSNRTCLFAIREMRKRKQDRKQAMDAQRMAASSPRPIYPELKWMAPLKAKPIAIESNFGRPLPPPIWGIPPDQLERALDALPDEPSGPTVTAPSTAGLAVYETGLPGRPTSWSFVETEVRRRFRPDGPPKSTAEWARDMRAWLTEKHPSVALPTEKTLRNRLAPLIRELKAS
;
A
#
# COMPACT_ATOMS: atom_id res chain seq x y z
N MET A 1 -18.28 10.66 -6.57
CA MET A 1 -17.31 11.63 -7.14
C MET A 1 -16.51 10.89 -8.18
N SER A 2 -16.72 11.17 -9.46
CA SER A 2 -15.91 10.60 -10.54
C SER A 2 -14.53 11.25 -10.47
N THR A 3 -13.54 10.51 -9.98
CA THR A 3 -12.13 10.84 -10.17
C THR A 3 -11.87 10.81 -11.67
N ILE A 4 -11.78 11.99 -12.28
CA ILE A 4 -11.31 12.14 -13.65
C ILE A 4 -9.83 11.74 -13.59
N ASP A 5 -9.53 10.50 -13.99
CA ASP A 5 -8.17 10.00 -14.15
C ASP A 5 -7.49 10.83 -15.24
N ILE A 6 -6.72 11.83 -14.82
CA ILE A 6 -5.83 12.57 -15.72
C ILE A 6 -4.71 11.59 -16.07
N ALA A 7 -4.69 11.11 -17.31
CA ALA A 7 -3.62 10.24 -17.81
C ALA A 7 -2.26 10.86 -17.48
N ASN A 8 -1.45 10.14 -16.70
CA ASN A 8 -0.06 10.55 -16.50
C ASN A 8 0.71 10.26 -17.78
N HIS A 9 1.63 11.18 -18.10
CA HIS A 9 2.60 11.18 -19.19
C HIS A 9 2.60 10.00 -20.19
N ASN A 10 2.33 10.35 -21.45
CA ASN A 10 2.68 9.71 -22.73
C ASN A 10 2.26 8.25 -23.02
N ASP A 11 2.07 7.39 -22.03
CA ASP A 11 1.90 5.94 -22.24
C ASP A 11 0.44 5.46 -22.16
N GLY A 12 -0.50 6.36 -21.87
CA GLY A 12 -1.94 6.03 -21.81
C GLY A 12 -2.39 5.27 -20.56
N LEU A 13 -1.49 5.05 -19.60
CA LEU A 13 -1.78 4.35 -18.35
C LEU A 13 -2.43 5.30 -17.33
N THR A 14 -3.56 4.88 -16.75
CA THR A 14 -4.22 5.66 -15.69
C THR A 14 -3.50 5.48 -14.35
N LEU A 15 -3.70 6.41 -13.41
CA LEU A 15 -3.14 6.27 -12.06
C LEU A 15 -3.70 5.03 -11.35
N LEU A 16 -4.96 4.69 -11.64
CA LEU A 16 -5.59 3.47 -11.13
C LEU A 16 -4.90 2.21 -11.65
N ASP A 17 -4.52 2.16 -12.93
CA ASP A 17 -3.81 1.03 -13.52
C ASP A 17 -2.42 0.87 -12.89
N LEU A 18 -1.69 1.97 -12.72
CA LEU A 18 -0.38 1.98 -12.07
C LEU A 18 -0.46 1.54 -10.60
N LYS A 19 -1.49 2.00 -9.87
CA LYS A 19 -1.75 1.54 -8.50
C LYS A 19 -2.02 0.04 -8.47
N ARG A 20 -2.84 -0.48 -9.38
CA ARG A 20 -3.15 -1.92 -9.45
C ARG A 20 -1.91 -2.75 -9.75
N ALA A 21 -1.06 -2.31 -10.68
CA ALA A 21 0.20 -3.00 -10.98
C ALA A 21 1.15 -3.01 -9.78
N LEU A 22 1.22 -1.92 -9.01
CA LEU A 22 2.00 -1.91 -7.76
C LEU A 22 1.42 -2.87 -6.70
N GLU A 23 0.09 -2.89 -6.57
CA GLU A 23 -0.60 -3.86 -5.71
C GLU A 23 -0.41 -5.31 -6.17
N ASP A 24 -0.26 -5.57 -7.47
CA ASP A 24 0.04 -6.91 -8.00
C ASP A 24 1.43 -7.38 -7.58
N GLU A 25 2.44 -6.51 -7.62
CA GLU A 25 3.77 -6.83 -7.09
C GLU A 25 3.71 -7.18 -5.59
N ILE A 26 2.91 -6.45 -4.80
CA ILE A 26 2.70 -6.75 -3.38
C ILE A 26 1.97 -8.08 -3.20
N TRP A 27 0.96 -8.35 -4.01
CA TRP A 27 0.25 -9.63 -4.00
C TRP A 27 1.19 -10.80 -4.25
N PHE A 28 2.09 -10.71 -5.25
CA PHE A 28 3.10 -11.74 -5.50
C PHE A 28 4.01 -11.98 -4.30
N TRP A 29 4.43 -10.91 -3.61
CA TRP A 29 5.25 -11.02 -2.40
C TRP A 29 4.48 -11.67 -1.25
N ALA A 30 3.24 -11.24 -1.01
CA ALA A 30 2.38 -11.78 0.03
C ALA A 30 2.11 -13.28 -0.19
N VAL A 31 1.84 -13.70 -1.43
CA VAL A 31 1.66 -15.11 -1.79
C VAL A 31 2.94 -15.92 -1.57
N ALA A 32 4.09 -15.42 -2.02
CA ALA A 32 5.36 -16.11 -1.84
C ALA A 32 5.71 -16.29 -0.34
N GLU A 33 5.43 -15.28 0.47
CA GLU A 33 5.65 -15.31 1.91
C GLU A 33 4.68 -16.27 2.62
N ALA A 34 3.39 -16.24 2.27
CA ALA A 34 2.39 -17.16 2.80
C ALA A 34 2.72 -18.61 2.44
N TYR A 35 3.19 -18.87 1.21
CA TYR A 35 3.64 -20.19 0.78
C TYR A 35 4.86 -20.66 1.57
N ALA A 36 5.86 -19.80 1.76
CA ALA A 36 7.04 -20.11 2.56
C ALA A 36 6.71 -20.42 4.03
N LYS A 37 5.66 -19.80 4.58
CA LYS A 37 5.17 -20.07 5.95
C LYS A 37 4.19 -21.24 6.04
N GLY A 38 3.77 -21.84 4.93
CA GLY A 38 2.73 -22.87 4.91
C GLY A 38 1.35 -22.35 5.32
N GLN A 39 1.08 -21.04 5.17
CA GLN A 39 -0.16 -20.37 5.59
C GLN A 39 -1.12 -20.08 4.42
N MET A 40 -0.95 -20.74 3.27
CA MET A 40 -1.79 -20.49 2.10
C MET A 40 -3.21 -21.04 2.34
N GLN A 41 -4.17 -20.18 2.65
CA GLN A 41 -5.58 -20.55 2.76
C GLN A 41 -6.22 -20.69 1.36
N SER A 42 -7.30 -21.49 1.26
CA SER A 42 -7.95 -21.84 -0.01
C SER A 42 -8.82 -20.74 -0.62
N ASP A 43 -9.42 -19.88 0.20
CA ASP A 43 -10.36 -18.84 -0.24
C ASP A 43 -9.70 -17.46 -0.22
N ASN A 44 -8.79 -17.25 -1.17
CA ASN A 44 -7.92 -16.10 -1.18
C ASN A 44 -8.12 -15.27 -2.45
N SER A 45 -9.14 -14.42 -2.44
CA SER A 45 -9.23 -13.36 -3.45
C SER A 45 -7.97 -12.49 -3.40
N ARG A 46 -7.59 -11.91 -4.53
CA ARG A 46 -6.45 -11.00 -4.66
C ARG A 46 -6.52 -9.88 -3.62
N GLU A 47 -7.69 -9.25 -3.51
CA GLU A 47 -7.96 -8.17 -2.57
C GLU A 47 -7.91 -8.65 -1.12
N GLY A 48 -8.36 -9.87 -0.84
CA GLY A 48 -8.27 -10.49 0.48
C GLY A 48 -6.83 -10.67 0.93
N ILE A 49 -5.97 -11.22 0.05
CA ILE A 49 -4.54 -11.39 0.32
C ILE A 49 -3.88 -10.03 0.57
N ILE A 50 -4.09 -9.05 -0.31
CA ILE A 50 -3.49 -7.72 -0.19
C ILE A 50 -3.92 -7.03 1.12
N ASN A 51 -5.22 -7.05 1.43
CA ASN A 51 -5.73 -6.45 2.66
C ASN A 51 -5.22 -7.17 3.92
N GLY A 52 -5.09 -8.50 3.87
CA GLY A 52 -4.45 -9.28 4.94
C GLY A 52 -2.99 -8.86 5.13
N TYR A 53 -2.26 -8.71 4.02
CA TYR A 53 -0.87 -8.26 4.02
C TYR A 53 -0.72 -6.86 4.61
N TYR A 54 -1.59 -5.91 4.22
CA TYR A 54 -1.58 -4.56 4.78
C TYR A 54 -1.94 -4.49 6.27
N LYS A 55 -2.80 -5.38 6.77
CA LYS A 55 -3.07 -5.48 8.21
C LYS A 55 -1.84 -5.95 8.98
N GLN A 56 -1.07 -6.88 8.40
CA GLN A 56 0.16 -7.39 9.00
C GLN A 56 1.32 -6.39 8.89
N TYR A 57 1.40 -5.67 7.77
CA TYR A 57 2.47 -4.74 7.42
C TYR A 57 1.88 -3.36 7.06
N PRO A 58 1.48 -2.55 8.05
CA PRO A 58 0.88 -1.23 7.80
C PRO A 58 1.84 -0.28 7.07
N ASP A 59 3.16 -0.43 7.26
CA ASP A 59 4.17 0.36 6.57
C ASP A 59 4.15 0.13 5.06
N MET A 60 3.84 -1.10 4.61
CA MET A 60 3.71 -1.41 3.18
C MET A 60 2.49 -0.70 2.57
N LYS A 61 1.40 -0.59 3.34
CA LYS A 61 0.23 0.20 2.90
C LYS A 61 0.59 1.68 2.77
N ALA A 62 1.28 2.23 3.75
CA ALA A 62 1.74 3.62 3.72
C ALA A 62 2.67 3.88 2.54
N TYR A 63 3.57 2.94 2.21
CA TYR A 63 4.44 2.99 1.04
C TYR A 63 3.64 3.08 -0.27
N VAL A 64 2.61 2.23 -0.45
CA VAL A 64 1.74 2.29 -1.64
C VAL A 64 0.97 3.60 -1.71
N ASP A 65 0.37 4.01 -0.60
CA ASP A 65 -0.41 5.26 -0.56
C ASP A 65 0.46 6.48 -0.89
N ASP A 66 1.71 6.52 -0.39
CA ASP A 66 2.68 7.58 -0.69
C ASP A 66 3.04 7.61 -2.19
N HIS A 67 3.39 6.45 -2.77
CA HIS A 67 3.73 6.36 -4.19
C HIS A 67 2.56 6.68 -5.12
N VAL A 68 1.34 6.31 -4.74
CA VAL A 68 0.12 6.67 -5.48
C VAL A 68 -0.12 8.18 -5.39
N SER A 69 0.02 8.77 -4.20
CA SER A 69 -0.14 10.21 -3.97
C SER A 69 0.89 11.03 -4.76
N ASN A 70 2.15 10.58 -4.75
CA ASN A 70 3.27 11.24 -5.42
C ASN A 70 3.38 10.90 -6.91
N ARG A 71 2.50 10.05 -7.45
CA ARG A 71 2.51 9.57 -8.84
C ARG A 71 3.84 8.88 -9.23
N THR A 72 4.48 8.19 -8.27
CA THR A 72 5.77 7.51 -8.43
C THR A 72 5.63 5.97 -8.40
N CYS A 73 4.45 5.42 -8.67
CA CYS A 73 4.19 3.97 -8.66
C CYS A 73 5.15 3.16 -9.56
N LEU A 74 5.52 3.68 -10.74
CA LEU A 74 6.43 2.95 -11.64
C LEU A 74 7.84 2.79 -11.05
N PHE A 75 8.34 3.81 -10.33
CA PHE A 75 9.61 3.70 -9.61
C PHE A 75 9.52 2.65 -8.50
N ALA A 76 8.42 2.62 -7.75
CA ALA A 76 8.19 1.61 -6.72
C ALA A 76 8.14 0.19 -7.30
N ILE A 77 7.46 -0.01 -8.44
CA ILE A 77 7.43 -1.30 -9.16
C ILE A 77 8.85 -1.72 -9.57
N ARG A 78 9.62 -0.81 -10.20
CA ARG A 78 11.01 -1.06 -10.59
C ARG A 78 11.88 -1.46 -9.40
N GLU A 79 11.74 -0.73 -8.29
CA GLU A 79 12.46 -1.00 -7.05
C GLU A 79 12.12 -2.39 -6.48
N MET A 80 10.83 -2.72 -6.38
CA MET A 80 10.38 -4.02 -5.87
C MET A 80 10.87 -5.19 -6.73
N ARG A 81 10.83 -5.05 -8.06
CA ARG A 81 11.36 -6.05 -8.99
C ARG A 81 12.86 -6.24 -8.86
N LYS A 82 13.61 -5.15 -8.72
CA LYS A 82 15.05 -5.19 -8.47
C LYS A 82 15.35 -5.95 -7.18
N ARG A 83 14.69 -5.60 -6.06
CA ARG A 83 14.84 -6.32 -4.78
C ARG A 83 14.54 -7.81 -4.90
N LYS A 84 13.50 -8.18 -5.65
CA LYS A 84 13.14 -9.58 -5.92
C LYS A 84 14.23 -10.32 -6.69
N GLN A 85 14.78 -9.69 -7.73
CA GLN A 85 15.87 -10.24 -8.54
C GLN A 85 17.15 -10.41 -7.71
N ASP A 86 17.51 -9.40 -6.91
CA ASP A 86 18.69 -9.45 -6.03
C ASP A 86 18.54 -10.58 -5.00
N ARG A 87 17.36 -10.73 -4.39
CA ARG A 87 17.07 -11.83 -3.45
C ARG A 87 17.15 -13.19 -4.15
N LYS A 88 16.66 -13.31 -5.38
CA LYS A 88 16.77 -14.54 -6.17
C LYS A 88 18.23 -14.88 -6.45
N GLN A 89 19.02 -13.91 -6.92
CA GLN A 89 20.46 -14.09 -7.17
C GLN A 89 21.21 -14.47 -5.90
N ALA A 90 20.89 -13.84 -4.76
CA ALA A 90 21.48 -14.20 -3.47
C ALA A 90 21.15 -15.64 -3.06
N MET A 91 19.90 -16.09 -3.24
CA MET A 91 19.52 -17.48 -2.97
C MET A 91 20.22 -18.47 -3.92
N ASP A 92 20.33 -18.13 -5.21
CA ASP A 92 21.04 -18.96 -6.18
C ASP A 92 22.54 -19.02 -5.88
N ALA A 93 23.16 -17.90 -5.51
CA ALA A 93 24.55 -17.86 -5.04
C ALA A 93 24.76 -18.70 -3.78
N GLN A 94 23.85 -18.62 -2.81
CA GLN A 94 23.87 -19.47 -1.62
C GLN A 94 23.74 -20.95 -1.98
N ARG A 95 22.87 -21.31 -2.93
CA ARG A 95 22.73 -22.70 -3.42
C ARG A 95 24.01 -23.21 -4.08
N MET A 96 24.66 -22.37 -4.89
CA MET A 96 25.93 -22.72 -5.54
C MET A 96 27.08 -22.83 -4.54
N ALA A 97 27.10 -21.99 -3.50
CA ALA A 97 28.09 -22.08 -2.43
C ALA A 97 27.86 -23.29 -1.51
N ALA A 98 26.59 -23.61 -1.23
CA ALA A 98 26.20 -24.73 -0.38
C ALA A 98 26.24 -26.09 -1.10
N SER A 99 26.30 -26.10 -2.44
CA SER A 99 26.55 -27.34 -3.19
C SER A 99 28.01 -27.75 -3.03
N SER A 100 28.33 -28.39 -1.90
CA SER A 100 29.53 -29.22 -1.82
C SER A 100 29.48 -30.22 -2.98
N PRO A 101 30.62 -30.49 -3.66
CA PRO A 101 30.66 -31.50 -4.71
C PRO A 101 30.05 -32.78 -4.14
N ARG A 102 28.92 -33.22 -4.71
CA ARG A 102 28.23 -34.41 -4.24
C ARG A 102 29.25 -35.55 -4.27
N PRO A 103 29.44 -36.30 -3.17
CA PRO A 103 30.37 -37.41 -3.16
C PRO A 103 30.06 -38.31 -4.36
N ILE A 104 31.09 -38.58 -5.16
CA ILE A 104 30.97 -39.44 -6.34
C ILE A 104 30.84 -40.86 -5.81
N TYR A 105 29.60 -41.29 -5.62
CA TYR A 105 29.25 -42.66 -5.25
C TYR A 105 29.67 -43.62 -6.37
N PRO A 106 30.69 -44.48 -6.14
CA PRO A 106 31.18 -45.41 -7.16
C PRO A 106 30.07 -46.34 -7.67
N GLU A 107 29.15 -46.73 -6.79
CA GLU A 107 28.00 -47.58 -7.08
C GLU A 107 26.96 -46.94 -8.01
N LEU A 108 26.99 -45.61 -8.19
CA LEU A 108 26.09 -44.89 -9.11
C LEU A 108 26.75 -44.55 -10.46
N LYS A 109 27.97 -45.03 -10.74
CA LYS A 109 28.64 -44.78 -12.03
C LYS A 109 27.85 -45.32 -13.23
N TRP A 110 27.10 -46.42 -13.05
CA TRP A 110 26.25 -46.98 -14.11
C TRP A 110 25.09 -46.06 -14.50
N MET A 111 24.73 -45.06 -13.67
CA MET A 111 23.72 -44.04 -14.00
C MET A 111 24.29 -42.87 -14.82
N ALA A 112 25.61 -42.76 -15.01
CA ALA A 112 26.22 -41.70 -15.81
C ALA A 112 25.63 -41.57 -17.23
N PRO A 113 25.42 -42.65 -18.02
CA PRO A 113 24.78 -42.55 -19.34
C PRO A 113 23.32 -42.10 -19.29
N LEU A 114 22.59 -42.39 -18.20
CA LEU A 114 21.22 -41.91 -18.00
C LEU A 114 21.19 -40.41 -17.66
N LYS A 115 22.17 -39.92 -16.89
CA LYS A 115 22.34 -38.49 -16.61
C LYS A 115 22.84 -37.68 -17.82
N ALA A 116 23.62 -38.32 -18.70
CA ALA A 116 24.17 -37.67 -19.90
C ALA A 116 23.12 -37.40 -20.98
N LYS A 117 21.98 -38.11 -20.95
CA LYS A 117 20.83 -37.83 -21.80
C LYS A 117 19.79 -37.08 -20.96
N PRO A 118 19.76 -35.74 -20.99
CA PRO A 118 18.64 -35.02 -20.39
C PRO A 118 17.38 -35.52 -21.10
N ILE A 119 16.58 -36.31 -20.40
CA ILE A 119 15.21 -36.56 -20.83
C ILE A 119 14.58 -35.17 -20.78
N ALA A 120 14.33 -34.60 -21.96
CA ALA A 120 13.50 -33.42 -22.07
C ALA A 120 12.12 -33.87 -21.57
N ILE A 121 11.89 -33.73 -20.26
CA ILE A 121 10.56 -33.78 -19.71
C ILE A 121 9.93 -32.52 -20.27
N GLU A 122 9.23 -32.65 -21.40
CA GLU A 122 8.32 -31.64 -21.89
C GLU A 122 7.24 -31.48 -20.82
N SER A 123 7.52 -30.60 -19.86
CA SER A 123 6.58 -30.25 -18.80
C SER A 123 5.41 -29.50 -19.44
N ASN A 124 4.41 -30.24 -19.90
CA ASN A 124 3.13 -29.71 -20.35
C ASN A 124 2.38 -28.96 -19.24
N PHE A 125 2.86 -29.01 -17.99
CA PHE A 125 2.38 -28.22 -16.85
C PHE A 125 2.87 -26.76 -16.85
N GLY A 126 3.59 -26.33 -17.89
CA GLY A 126 4.22 -25.01 -17.96
C GLY A 126 3.63 -24.05 -18.98
N ARG A 127 2.38 -24.22 -19.45
CA ARG A 127 1.75 -23.10 -20.18
C ARG A 127 1.73 -21.93 -19.21
N PRO A 128 2.42 -20.81 -19.51
CA PRO A 128 2.38 -19.65 -18.64
C PRO A 128 0.90 -19.35 -18.43
N LEU A 129 0.48 -19.27 -17.16
CA LEU A 129 -0.89 -18.91 -16.84
C LEU A 129 -1.22 -17.67 -17.67
N PRO A 130 -2.33 -17.66 -18.44
CA PRO A 130 -2.71 -16.49 -19.18
C PRO A 130 -2.67 -15.31 -18.20
N PRO A 131 -2.07 -14.17 -18.59
CA PRO A 131 -2.00 -13.03 -17.70
C PRO A 131 -3.42 -12.75 -17.20
N PRO A 132 -3.60 -12.43 -15.91
CA PRO A 132 -4.92 -12.15 -15.38
C PRO A 132 -5.60 -11.11 -16.28
N ILE A 133 -6.88 -11.35 -16.61
CA ILE A 133 -7.67 -10.51 -17.53
C ILE A 133 -7.75 -9.04 -17.04
N TRP A 134 -7.41 -8.82 -15.78
CA TRP A 134 -7.49 -7.57 -15.05
C TRP A 134 -6.05 -7.11 -14.79
N GLY A 135 -5.46 -6.38 -15.73
CA GLY A 135 -4.08 -5.91 -15.60
C GLY A 135 -3.61 -5.14 -16.82
N ILE A 136 -2.61 -4.28 -16.60
CA ILE A 136 -1.87 -3.65 -17.70
C ILE A 136 -1.22 -4.79 -18.50
N PRO A 137 -1.36 -4.84 -19.83
CA PRO A 137 -0.64 -5.79 -20.66
C PRO A 137 0.85 -5.77 -20.30
N PRO A 138 1.50 -6.92 -20.04
CA PRO A 138 2.87 -6.95 -19.53
C PRO A 138 3.83 -6.13 -20.38
N ASP A 139 3.68 -6.16 -21.70
CA ASP A 139 4.47 -5.40 -22.66
C ASP A 139 4.35 -3.87 -22.50
N GLN A 140 3.18 -3.36 -22.12
CA GLN A 140 2.99 -1.93 -21.85
C GLN A 140 3.65 -1.52 -20.54
N LEU A 141 3.53 -2.34 -19.49
CA LEU A 141 4.17 -2.08 -18.21
C LEU A 141 5.70 -2.15 -18.33
N GLU A 142 6.25 -3.16 -19.01
CA GLU A 142 7.71 -3.23 -19.26
C GLU A 142 8.19 -2.02 -20.06
N ARG A 143 7.48 -1.63 -21.13
CA ARG A 143 7.86 -0.45 -21.91
C ARG A 143 7.85 0.83 -21.07
N ALA A 144 6.85 1.00 -20.22
CA ALA A 144 6.78 2.14 -19.31
C ALA A 144 7.94 2.10 -18.29
N LEU A 145 8.31 0.91 -17.79
CA LEU A 145 9.42 0.71 -16.86
C LEU A 145 10.79 1.01 -17.51
N ASP A 146 11.00 0.56 -18.74
CA ASP A 146 12.22 0.81 -19.53
C ASP A 146 12.36 2.28 -19.94
N ALA A 147 11.23 2.98 -20.10
CA ALA A 147 11.22 4.41 -20.41
C ALA A 147 11.56 5.30 -19.21
N LEU A 148 11.57 4.76 -17.98
CA LEU A 148 11.95 5.56 -16.81
C LEU A 148 13.46 5.85 -16.79
N PRO A 149 13.85 7.07 -16.43
CA PRO A 149 15.25 7.38 -16.18
C PRO A 149 15.79 6.51 -15.01
N ASP A 150 17.07 6.13 -15.11
CA ASP A 150 17.75 5.31 -14.09
C ASP A 150 17.83 5.99 -12.72
N GLU A 151 17.92 7.32 -12.73
CA GLU A 151 17.84 8.16 -11.55
C GLU A 151 16.46 8.86 -11.56
N PRO A 152 15.75 8.90 -10.43
CA PRO A 152 14.61 9.80 -10.30
C PRO A 152 15.16 11.22 -10.39
N SER A 153 15.16 11.79 -11.59
CA SER A 153 15.45 13.21 -11.85
C SER A 153 14.33 14.09 -11.29
N GLY A 154 14.01 13.91 -10.01
CA GLY A 154 13.33 14.87 -9.19
C GLY A 154 14.37 15.86 -8.68
N PRO A 155 14.09 17.17 -8.67
CA PRO A 155 14.96 18.12 -8.00
C PRO A 155 15.18 17.61 -6.58
N THR A 156 16.41 17.73 -6.08
CA THR A 156 16.70 17.66 -4.65
C THR A 156 15.77 18.69 -3.99
N VAL A 157 14.59 18.26 -3.55
CA VAL A 157 13.70 19.09 -2.76
C VAL A 157 14.42 19.22 -1.44
N THR A 158 15.27 20.24 -1.39
CA THR A 158 15.74 20.86 -0.16
C THR A 158 14.47 21.02 0.66
N ALA A 159 14.37 20.26 1.75
CA ALA A 159 13.20 20.24 2.61
C ALA A 159 12.70 21.68 2.78
N PRO A 160 11.43 22.00 2.44
CA PRO A 160 10.95 23.36 2.57
C PRO A 160 11.04 23.73 4.04
N SER A 161 12.00 24.62 4.32
CA SER A 161 12.14 25.29 5.59
C SER A 161 10.79 25.87 5.96
N THR A 162 10.37 25.53 7.17
CA THR A 162 9.10 25.90 7.77
C THR A 162 9.01 27.41 7.95
N ALA A 163 8.49 28.12 6.96
CA ALA A 163 8.12 29.53 7.12
C ALA A 163 6.90 29.86 6.27
N GLY A 164 5.73 29.62 6.88
CA GLY A 164 4.48 30.36 6.69
C GLY A 164 4.00 30.59 5.26
N LEU A 165 3.08 29.74 4.79
CA LEU A 165 1.90 30.16 4.04
C LEU A 165 0.83 29.07 4.18
N ALA A 166 -0.19 29.39 4.97
CA ALA A 166 -1.31 28.52 5.29
C ALA A 166 -2.34 28.56 4.15
N VAL A 167 -2.34 27.54 3.30
CA VAL A 167 -3.51 27.16 2.49
C VAL A 167 -3.62 25.63 2.59
N TYR A 168 -4.53 25.17 3.46
CA TYR A 168 -4.79 23.74 3.64
C TYR A 168 -5.96 23.32 2.75
N GLU A 169 -5.62 22.57 1.70
CA GLU A 169 -6.57 21.80 0.92
C GLU A 169 -6.99 20.56 1.73
N THR A 170 -8.26 20.53 2.13
CA THR A 170 -8.88 19.41 2.83
C THR A 170 -9.09 18.25 1.86
N GLY A 171 -8.33 17.15 1.97
CA GLY A 171 -8.61 15.95 1.16
C GLY A 171 -7.65 14.76 1.24
N LEU A 172 -6.47 14.86 1.86
CA LEU A 172 -5.51 13.73 1.89
C LEU A 172 -5.88 12.66 2.94
N PRO A 173 -5.92 11.37 2.57
CA PRO A 173 -6.16 10.28 3.52
C PRO A 173 -4.98 10.14 4.50
N GLY A 174 -5.29 10.07 5.80
CA GLY A 174 -4.30 9.83 6.86
C GLY A 174 -3.98 11.04 7.74
N ARG A 175 -4.39 12.26 7.38
CA ARG A 175 -4.29 13.41 8.30
C ARG A 175 -5.54 13.52 9.19
N PRO A 176 -5.38 13.68 10.52
CA PRO A 176 -6.51 13.84 11.42
C PRO A 176 -7.32 15.07 11.00
N THR A 177 -8.59 14.84 10.69
CA THR A 177 -9.52 15.91 10.30
C THR A 177 -9.87 16.77 11.51
N SER A 178 -10.36 17.99 11.29
CA SER A 178 -10.92 18.82 12.37
C SER A 178 -11.97 18.08 13.20
N TRP A 179 -12.70 17.17 12.55
CA TRP A 179 -13.65 16.28 13.22
C TRP A 179 -12.99 15.28 14.16
N SER A 180 -11.85 14.69 13.78
CA SER A 180 -11.12 13.73 14.63
C SER A 180 -10.71 14.36 15.97
N PHE A 181 -10.22 15.61 15.95
CA PHE A 181 -9.90 16.36 17.16
C PHE A 181 -11.13 16.61 18.05
N VAL A 182 -12.23 17.06 17.44
CA VAL A 182 -13.49 17.32 18.15
C VAL A 182 -14.06 16.06 18.77
N GLU A 183 -14.08 14.94 18.03
CA GLU A 183 -14.61 13.68 18.52
C GLU A 183 -13.84 13.18 19.74
N THR A 184 -12.51 13.16 19.68
CA THR A 184 -11.67 12.76 20.82
C THR A 184 -11.91 13.66 22.03
N GLU A 185 -12.01 14.97 21.84
CA GLU A 185 -12.21 15.91 22.93
C GLU A 185 -13.61 15.81 23.56
N VAL A 186 -14.64 15.59 22.75
CA VAL A 186 -16.01 15.36 23.24
C VAL A 186 -16.06 14.08 24.07
N ARG A 187 -15.48 12.97 23.58
CA ARG A 187 -15.40 11.71 24.34
C ARG A 187 -14.66 11.91 25.67
N ARG A 188 -13.61 12.74 25.69
CA ARG A 188 -12.84 13.06 26.90
C ARG A 188 -13.63 13.90 27.91
N ARG A 189 -14.39 14.90 27.44
CA ARG A 189 -15.16 15.83 28.30
C ARG A 189 -16.53 15.30 28.70
N PHE A 190 -17.08 14.33 27.97
CA PHE A 190 -18.39 13.77 28.26
C PHE A 190 -18.36 13.00 29.58
N ARG A 191 -19.33 13.30 30.45
CA ARG A 191 -19.57 12.63 31.72
C ARG A 191 -21.06 12.28 31.78
N PRO A 192 -21.43 11.02 32.05
CA PRO A 192 -22.83 10.61 32.11
C PRO A 192 -23.59 11.36 33.22
N ASP A 193 -22.94 11.61 34.35
CA ASP A 193 -23.51 12.35 35.49
C ASP A 193 -23.34 13.88 35.39
N GLY A 194 -22.84 14.38 34.25
CA GLY A 194 -22.62 15.81 34.04
C GLY A 194 -23.92 16.57 33.79
N PRO A 195 -23.93 17.90 34.00
CA PRO A 195 -25.08 18.73 33.63
C PRO A 195 -25.39 18.56 32.14
N PRO A 196 -26.68 18.42 31.76
CA PRO A 196 -27.06 18.14 30.38
C PRO A 196 -26.75 19.35 29.51
N LYS A 197 -25.71 19.24 28.69
CA LYS A 197 -25.41 20.20 27.62
C LYS A 197 -26.18 19.83 26.36
N SER A 198 -26.83 20.82 25.76
CA SER A 198 -27.46 20.69 24.44
C SER A 198 -26.40 20.52 23.34
N THR A 199 -26.78 19.92 22.21
CA THR A 199 -25.88 19.76 21.06
C THR A 199 -25.40 21.11 20.50
N ALA A 200 -26.19 22.18 20.66
CA ALA A 200 -25.80 23.53 20.24
C ALA A 200 -24.69 24.11 21.13
N GLU A 201 -24.78 23.91 22.45
CA GLU A 201 -23.73 24.33 23.39
C GLU A 201 -22.43 23.57 23.13
N TRP A 202 -22.50 22.25 22.91
CA TRP A 202 -21.33 21.47 22.51
C TRP A 202 -20.69 21.98 21.22
N ALA A 203 -21.48 22.32 20.21
CA ALA A 203 -20.96 22.85 18.95
C ALA A 203 -20.23 24.19 19.14
N ARG A 204 -20.75 25.07 19.99
CA ARG A 204 -20.10 26.36 20.32
C ARG A 204 -18.81 26.16 21.11
N ASP A 205 -18.85 25.32 22.16
CA ASP A 205 -17.69 24.98 23.00
C ASP A 205 -16.56 24.37 22.17
N MET A 206 -16.88 23.42 21.27
CA MET A 206 -15.89 22.74 20.43
C MET A 206 -15.30 23.67 19.38
N ARG A 207 -16.08 24.59 18.82
CA ARG A 207 -15.58 25.59 17.88
C ARG A 207 -14.65 26.59 18.57
N ALA A 208 -15.00 27.05 19.77
CA ALA A 208 -14.14 27.90 20.58
C ALA A 208 -12.83 27.19 20.94
N TRP A 209 -12.90 25.94 21.39
CA TRP A 209 -11.74 25.12 21.70
C TRP A 209 -10.83 24.88 20.50
N LEU A 210 -11.38 24.58 19.31
CA LEU A 210 -10.61 24.43 18.08
C LEU A 210 -9.87 25.74 17.72
N THR A 211 -10.54 26.88 17.89
CA THR A 211 -9.94 28.20 17.61
C THR A 211 -8.78 28.51 18.55
N GLU A 212 -8.91 28.14 19.83
CA GLU A 212 -7.89 28.37 20.86
C GLU A 212 -6.70 27.41 20.76
N LYS A 213 -6.95 26.11 20.58
CA LYS A 213 -5.91 25.06 20.63
C LYS A 213 -5.33 24.69 19.27
N HIS A 214 -6.10 24.87 18.21
CA HIS A 214 -5.74 24.44 16.86
C HIS A 214 -6.02 25.54 15.83
N PRO A 215 -5.38 26.74 15.95
CA PRO A 215 -5.67 27.88 15.08
C PRO A 215 -5.36 27.62 13.60
N SER A 216 -4.52 26.61 13.30
CA SER A 216 -4.17 26.20 11.95
C SER A 216 -5.19 25.27 11.27
N VAL A 217 -6.20 24.80 11.99
CA VAL A 217 -7.16 23.80 11.49
C VAL A 217 -8.39 24.48 10.88
N ALA A 218 -8.86 23.98 9.74
CA ALA A 218 -10.08 24.46 9.09
C ALA A 218 -11.28 24.36 10.05
N LEU A 219 -11.87 25.52 10.37
CA LEU A 219 -12.97 25.66 11.32
C LEU A 219 -14.28 25.16 10.69
N PRO A 220 -14.85 24.04 11.17
CA PRO A 220 -16.14 23.58 10.68
C PRO A 220 -17.26 24.53 11.10
N THR A 221 -18.29 24.64 10.27
CA THR A 221 -19.47 25.45 10.60
C THR A 221 -20.22 24.87 11.80
N GLU A 222 -20.93 25.71 12.56
CA GLU A 222 -21.73 25.27 13.70
C GLU A 222 -22.81 24.24 13.28
N LYS A 223 -23.38 24.40 12.07
CA LYS A 223 -24.33 23.44 11.48
C LYS A 223 -23.68 22.07 11.26
N THR A 224 -22.48 22.04 10.67
CA THR A 224 -21.73 20.79 10.44
C THR A 224 -21.40 20.09 11.75
N LEU A 225 -20.94 20.84 12.75
CA LEU A 225 -20.66 20.31 14.09
C LEU A 225 -21.91 19.74 14.75
N ARG A 226 -23.04 20.46 14.74
CA ARG A 226 -24.30 19.98 15.33
C ARG A 226 -24.77 18.67 14.70
N ASN A 227 -24.71 18.57 13.37
CA ASN A 227 -25.13 17.36 12.65
C ASN A 227 -24.29 16.13 13.01
N ARG A 228 -22.98 16.31 13.20
CA ARG A 228 -22.08 15.20 13.56
C ARG A 228 -22.04 14.90 15.06
N LEU A 229 -22.22 15.90 15.92
CA LEU A 229 -22.25 15.73 17.37
C LEU A 229 -23.53 15.04 17.88
N ALA A 230 -24.68 15.26 17.21
CA ALA A 230 -25.94 14.65 17.61
C ALA A 230 -25.88 13.11 17.72
N PRO A 231 -25.42 12.36 16.70
CA PRO A 231 -25.31 10.90 16.82
C PRO A 231 -24.25 10.47 17.84
N LEU A 232 -23.12 11.17 17.93
CA LEU A 232 -22.04 10.87 18.89
C LEU A 232 -22.48 11.02 20.35
N ILE A 233 -23.19 12.10 20.68
CA ILE A 233 -23.72 12.33 22.03
C ILE A 233 -24.78 11.27 22.37
N ARG A 234 -25.58 10.82 21.39
CA ARG A 234 -26.56 9.75 21.60
C ARG A 234 -25.88 8.40 21.89
N GLU A 235 -24.81 8.08 21.16
CA GLU A 235 -23.98 6.88 21.40
C GLU A 235 -23.37 6.91 22.82
N LEU A 236 -22.80 8.04 23.21
CA LEU A 236 -22.17 8.21 24.53
C LEU A 236 -23.17 8.18 25.70
N LYS A 237 -24.43 8.56 25.48
CA LYS A 237 -25.50 8.41 26.48
C LYS A 237 -26.01 6.98 26.60
N ALA A 238 -25.82 6.16 25.58
CA ALA A 238 -26.29 4.78 25.54
C ALA A 238 -25.23 3.78 26.05
N SER A 239 -23.98 4.20 26.19
CA SER A 239 -22.85 3.42 26.72
C SER A 239 -22.70 3.63 28.22
#